data_AF-A0A1Z8NXD5-F1
#
_entry.id   AF-A0A1Z8NXD5-F1
#
_cell.length_a   1.000
_cell.length_b   1.000
_cell.length_c   1.000
_cell.angle_alpha   90.00
_cell.angle_beta   90.00
_cell.angle_gamma   90.00
#
_symmetry.space_group_name_H-M   'P 1'
#
loop_
_entity.id
_entity.type
_entity.pdbx_description
1 polymer ?
#
loop_
_entity_poly.entity_id
_entity_poly.type
_entity_poly.pdbx_seq_one_letter_code
_entity_poly.pdbx_strand_id
1 'polypeptide(L)'
;MRTAENAVARIVRTSLNLNQFSSLVSLVYNIGSGRFMSSTIRSKLNRQDYTGASNEFWKWRRSNGRIMRGLVLRRADEAKLFRKEVS
;
A
#
# COMPACT_ATOMS: atom_id res chain seq x y z
N MET A 1 -6.82 1.42 14.58
CA MET A 1 -6.39 2.39 13.54
C MET A 1 -4.97 2.91 13.77
N ARG A 2 -4.56 3.31 14.98
CA ARG A 2 -3.18 3.80 15.26
C ARG A 2 -2.02 2.87 14.86
N THR A 3 -2.20 1.54 14.87
CA THR A 3 -1.11 0.60 14.57
C THR A 3 -0.69 0.60 13.10
N ALA A 4 -1.62 0.80 12.16
CA ALA A 4 -1.31 0.82 10.73
C ALA A 4 -0.65 2.14 10.31
N GLU A 5 -1.17 3.26 10.78
CA GLU A 5 -0.58 4.61 10.59
C GLU A 5 0.86 4.66 11.11
N ASN A 6 1.08 4.27 12.36
CA ASN A 6 2.42 4.23 12.96
C ASN A 6 3.35 3.29 12.19
N ALA A 7 2.84 2.16 11.70
CA ALA A 7 3.64 1.24 10.90
C ALA A 7 4.05 1.88 9.56
N VAL A 8 3.13 2.52 8.84
CA VAL A 8 3.45 3.22 7.57
C VAL A 8 4.48 4.32 7.83
N ALA A 9 4.25 5.18 8.82
CA ALA A 9 5.14 6.29 9.17
C ALA A 9 6.56 5.82 9.55
N ARG A 10 6.70 4.65 10.18
CA ARG A 10 8.00 4.07 10.56
C ARG A 10 8.69 3.33 9.40
N ILE A 11 7.93 2.67 8.54
CA ILE A 11 8.46 1.73 7.53
C ILE A 11 8.83 2.46 6.23
N VAL A 12 8.06 3.48 5.85
CA VAL A 12 8.30 4.29 4.65
C VAL A 12 9.21 5.46 5.01
N ARG A 13 10.33 5.60 4.29
CA ARG A 13 11.37 6.59 4.59
C ARG A 13 11.34 7.81 3.68
N THR A 14 10.44 7.83 2.72
CA THR A 14 10.27 8.93 1.74
C THR A 14 9.01 9.71 2.05
N SER A 15 8.98 10.97 1.61
CA SER A 15 7.79 11.81 1.73
C SER A 15 6.60 11.18 1.00
N LEU A 16 5.44 11.19 1.65
CA LEU A 16 4.17 10.74 1.10
C LEU A 16 3.18 11.90 1.16
N ASN A 17 2.36 12.03 0.12
CA ASN A 17 1.19 12.89 0.22
C ASN A 17 0.07 12.19 1.02
N LEU A 18 -0.99 12.94 1.35
CA LEU A 18 -2.09 12.43 2.18
C LEU A 18 -2.81 11.22 1.54
N ASN A 19 -2.98 11.22 0.22
CA ASN A 19 -3.64 10.13 -0.50
C ASN A 19 -2.79 8.85 -0.49
N GLN A 20 -1.49 8.98 -0.72
CA GLN A 20 -0.53 7.89 -0.65
C GLN A 20 -0.47 7.30 0.75
N PHE A 21 -0.38 8.15 1.78
CA PHE A 21 -0.38 7.71 3.18
C PHE A 21 -1.67 6.96 3.51
N SER A 22 -2.83 7.55 3.22
CA SER A 22 -4.14 6.94 3.49
C SER A 22 -4.33 5.59 2.77
N SER A 23 -3.89 5.50 1.52
CA SER A 23 -3.93 4.25 0.74
C SER A 23 -3.05 3.16 1.37
N LEU A 24 -1.82 3.50 1.78
CA LEU A 24 -0.90 2.57 2.43
C LEU A 24 -1.43 2.12 3.79
N VAL A 25 -2.05 3.01 4.56
CA VAL A 25 -2.69 2.67 5.84
C VAL A 25 -3.81 1.64 5.64
N SER A 26 -4.68 1.82 4.62
CA SER A 26 -5.70 0.82 4.28
C SER A 26 -5.10 -0.52 3.90
N LEU A 27 -4.02 -0.51 3.09
CA LEU A 27 -3.32 -1.73 2.70
C LEU A 27 -2.74 -2.44 3.93
N VAL A 28 -1.98 -1.72 4.77
CA VAL A 28 -1.33 -2.25 5.99
C VAL A 28 -2.36 -2.78 6.98
N TYR A 29 -3.50 -2.11 7.13
CA TYR A 29 -4.59 -2.62 7.95
C TYR A 29 -5.09 -3.98 7.47
N ASN A 30 -5.14 -4.18 6.14
CA ASN A 30 -5.62 -5.43 5.55
C ASN A 30 -4.57 -6.55 5.52
N ILE A 31 -3.30 -6.25 5.20
CA ILE A 31 -2.26 -7.29 5.02
C ILE A 31 -1.36 -7.45 6.25
N GLY A 32 -1.39 -6.51 7.19
CA GLY A 32 -0.50 -6.46 8.34
C GLY A 32 0.86 -5.81 8.06
N SER A 33 1.44 -5.19 9.09
CA SER A 33 2.69 -4.43 8.99
C SER A 33 3.90 -5.29 8.63
N GLY A 34 3.99 -6.53 9.12
CA GLY A 34 5.10 -7.44 8.80
C GLY A 34 5.18 -7.78 7.31
N ARG A 35 4.04 -8.07 6.68
CA ARG A 35 3.95 -8.32 5.24
C ARG A 35 4.23 -7.08 4.41
N PHE A 36 3.81 -5.91 4.89
CA PHE A 36 4.15 -4.65 4.25
C PHE A 36 5.66 -4.34 4.33
N MET A 37 6.29 -4.61 5.48
CA MET A 37 7.72 -4.36 5.70
C MET A 37 8.62 -5.15 4.75
N SER A 38 8.26 -6.39 4.41
CA SER A 38 8.99 -7.22 3.44
C SER A 38 8.53 -7.03 1.99
N SER A 39 7.60 -6.11 1.73
CA SER A 39 6.99 -5.96 0.40
C SER A 39 7.88 -5.24 -0.61
N THR A 40 7.66 -5.55 -1.89
CA THR A 40 8.21 -4.78 -3.02
C THR A 40 7.67 -3.34 -3.03
N ILE A 41 6.44 -3.11 -2.55
CA ILE A 41 5.86 -1.76 -2.39
C ILE A 41 6.80 -0.89 -1.53
N ARG A 42 7.16 -1.34 -0.33
CA ARG A 42 8.09 -0.61 0.55
C ARG A 42 9.43 -0.35 -0.14
N SER A 43 10.00 -1.38 -0.75
CA SER A 43 11.32 -1.27 -1.40
C SER A 43 11.32 -0.28 -2.56
N LYS A 44 10.22 -0.15 -3.31
CA LYS A 44 10.04 0.86 -4.35
C LYS A 44 9.78 2.25 -3.79
N LEU A 45 8.93 2.38 -2.76
CA LEU A 45 8.68 3.64 -2.06
C LEU A 45 9.98 4.24 -1.53
N ASN A 46 10.82 3.44 -0.87
CA ASN A 46 12.10 3.92 -0.34
C ASN A 46 13.12 4.30 -1.42
N ARG A 47 12.85 3.99 -2.70
CA ARG A 47 13.61 4.46 -3.87
C ARG A 47 12.88 5.58 -4.63
N GLN A 48 11.82 6.13 -4.06
CA GLN A 48 10.93 7.13 -4.66
C GLN A 48 10.26 6.66 -5.98
N ASP A 49 10.21 5.35 -6.22
CA ASP A 49 9.48 4.75 -7.35
C ASP A 49 8.00 4.61 -6.99
N TYR A 50 7.29 5.73 -6.93
CA TYR A 50 5.86 5.78 -6.56
C TYR A 50 4.97 5.09 -7.61
N THR A 51 5.28 5.28 -8.89
CA THR A 51 4.55 4.63 -10.00
C THR A 51 4.70 3.13 -9.91
N GLY A 52 5.92 2.63 -9.76
CA GLY A 52 6.17 1.22 -9.58
C GLY A 52 5.53 0.68 -8.29
N ALA A 53 5.58 1.43 -7.19
CA ALA A 53 4.93 1.02 -5.94
C ALA A 53 3.41 0.86 -6.12
N SER A 54 2.76 1.73 -6.88
CA SER A 54 1.32 1.64 -7.17
C SER A 54 0.95 0.37 -7.94
N ASN A 55 1.81 -0.07 -8.87
CA ASN A 55 1.58 -1.28 -9.67
C ASN A 55 1.67 -2.57 -8.82
N GLU A 56 2.39 -2.51 -7.71
CA GLU A 56 2.58 -3.66 -6.82
C GLU A 56 1.35 -3.96 -5.93
N PHE A 57 0.40 -3.03 -5.78
CA PHE A 57 -0.85 -3.27 -5.04
C PHE A 57 -1.61 -4.49 -5.58
N TRP A 58 -1.58 -4.70 -6.90
CA TRP A 58 -2.28 -5.80 -7.57
C TRP A 58 -1.81 -7.20 -7.11
N LYS A 59 -0.59 -7.32 -6.59
CA LYS A 59 -0.06 -8.60 -6.08
C LYS A 59 -0.77 -9.02 -4.78
N TRP A 60 -1.34 -8.08 -4.05
CA TRP A 60 -2.02 -8.29 -2.76
C TRP A 60 -3.52 -8.59 -2.90
N ARG A 61 -3.92 -9.22 -4.02
CA ARG A 61 -5.31 -9.64 -4.31
C ARG A 61 -5.63 -11.09 -3.95
N ARG A 62 -4.64 -11.83 -3.45
CA ARG A 62 -4.74 -13.26 -3.16
C ARG A 62 -4.92 -13.52 -1.67
N SER A 63 -5.75 -14.51 -1.34
CA SER A 63 -5.86 -15.09 0.00
C SER A 63 -5.95 -16.60 -0.13
N ASN A 64 -5.24 -17.33 0.73
CA ASN A 64 -5.16 -18.80 0.71
C ASN A 64 -4.90 -19.38 -0.70
N GLY A 65 -3.95 -18.80 -1.44
CA GLY A 65 -3.58 -19.21 -2.80
C GLY A 65 -4.56 -18.80 -3.91
N ARG A 66 -5.75 -18.26 -3.58
CA ARG A 66 -6.79 -17.90 -4.56
C ARG A 66 -6.91 -16.40 -4.73
N ILE A 67 -7.28 -15.95 -5.94
CA ILE A 67 -7.62 -14.55 -6.19
C ILE A 67 -9.01 -14.29 -5.61
N MET A 68 -9.13 -13.26 -4.76
CA MET A 68 -10.39 -12.89 -4.14
C MET A 68 -10.97 -11.66 -4.84
N ARG A 69 -12.19 -11.76 -5.36
CA ARG A 69 -12.87 -10.64 -6.06
C ARG A 69 -12.94 -9.37 -5.19
N GLY A 70 -13.23 -9.51 -3.90
CA GLY A 70 -13.25 -8.37 -2.97
C GLY A 70 -11.89 -7.69 -2.83
N LEU A 71 -10.80 -8.47 -2.81
CA LEU A 71 -9.44 -7.90 -2.74
C LEU A 71 -9.04 -7.26 -4.07
N VAL A 72 -9.46 -7.82 -5.21
CA VAL A 72 -9.25 -7.21 -6.53
C VAL A 72 -9.76 -5.77 -6.56
N LEU A 73 -11.03 -5.58 -6.19
CA LEU A 73 -11.66 -4.25 -6.17
C LEU A 73 -10.96 -3.33 -5.17
N ARG A 74 -10.72 -3.82 -3.95
CA ARG A 74 -10.04 -3.05 -2.90
C ARG A 74 -8.64 -2.58 -3.33
N ARG A 75 -7.83 -3.44 -3.95
CA ARG A 75 -6.48 -3.09 -4.42
C ARG A 75 -6.53 -2.08 -5.57
N ALA A 76 -7.54 -2.16 -6.44
CA ALA A 76 -7.74 -1.19 -7.52
C ALA A 76 -8.07 0.20 -6.96
N ASP A 77 -8.96 0.29 -5.97
CA ASP A 77 -9.32 1.55 -5.33
C ASP A 77 -8.15 2.16 -4.54
N GLU A 78 -7.43 1.34 -3.76
CA GLU A 78 -6.24 1.78 -3.03
C GLU A 78 -5.15 2.28 -3.99
N ALA A 79 -4.88 1.57 -5.10
CA ALA A 79 -3.90 2.03 -6.11
C ALA A 79 -4.37 3.29 -6.85
N LYS A 80 -5.68 3.42 -7.10
CA LYS A 80 -6.27 4.63 -7.68
C LYS A 80 -6.09 5.82 -6.75
N LEU A 81 -6.40 5.67 -5.46
CA LEU A 81 -6.19 6.71 -4.46
C LEU A 81 -4.70 7.07 -4.36
N PHE A 82 -3.81 6.06 -4.30
CA PHE A 82 -2.37 6.26 -4.17
C PHE A 82 -1.79 7.14 -5.29
N ARG A 83 -2.31 7.03 -6.52
CA ARG A 83 -1.87 7.80 -7.68
C ARG A 83 -2.47 9.20 -7.78
N LYS A 84 -3.46 9.54 -6.94
CA LYS A 84 -4.03 10.88 -6.96
C LYS A 84 -3.06 11.87 -6.33
N GLU A 85 -2.73 12.91 -7.08
CA GLU A 85 -2.07 14.09 -6.54
C GLU A 85 -3.02 14.81 -5.57
N VAL A 86 -2.43 15.47 -4.57
CA VAL A 86 -3.17 16.36 -3.67
C VAL A 86 -2.99 17.75 -4.27
N SER A 87 -4.06 18.31 -4.82
CA SER A 87 -4.11 19.70 -5.29
C SER A 87 -4.11 20.67 -4.12
#